data_AF-A0A164HCA4-F1
#
_entry.id   AF-A0A164HCA4-F1
#
_cell.length_a   1.000
_cell.length_b   1.000
_cell.length_c   1.000
_cell.angle_alpha   90.00
_cell.angle_beta   90.00
_cell.angle_gamma   90.00
#
_symmetry.space_group_name_H-M   'P 1'
#
loop_
_entity.id
_entity.type
_entity.pdbx_description
1 polymer ?
#
loop_
_entity_poly.entity_id
_entity_poly.type
_entity_poly.pdbx_seq_one_letter_code
_entity_poly.pdbx_strand_id
1 'polypeptide(L)' 'GDGTAVLLRAIEPLSGLERMQQIRSESQKKSCHRLPTHQLCNGPSKLCLSFGITKELNKVDLADPSSIIWIED' A
#
# COMPACT_ATOMS: atom_id res chain seq x y z
N GLY A 1 26.19 -4.75 4.56
CA GLY A 1 25.04 -5.42 5.18
C GLY A 1 24.76 -6.69 4.42
N ASP A 2 24.43 -7.77 5.12
CA ASP A 2 23.86 -8.96 4.48
C ASP A 2 22.54 -8.60 3.82
N GLY A 3 22.25 -9.18 2.66
CA GLY A 3 21.06 -8.91 1.84
C GLY A 3 19.76 -9.41 2.47
N THR A 4 19.45 -8.96 3.68
CA THR A 4 18.28 -9.33 4.46
C THR A 4 17.22 -8.24 4.35
N ALA A 5 15.96 -8.64 4.20
CA ALA A 5 14.81 -7.73 4.14
C ALA A 5 13.56 -8.42 4.69
N VAL A 6 12.55 -7.61 5.02
CA VAL A 6 11.23 -8.08 5.44
C VAL A 6 10.20 -7.67 4.37
N LEU A 7 9.35 -8.61 3.96
CA LEU A 7 8.27 -8.34 3.02
C LEU A 7 6.96 -8.10 3.77
N LEU A 8 6.38 -6.91 3.59
CA LEU A 8 5.00 -6.64 3.98
C LEU A 8 4.05 -7.37 3.02
N ARG A 9 3.33 -8.38 3.53
CA ARG A 9 2.44 -9.21 2.72
C ARG A 9 1.01 -8.69 2.66
N ALA A 10 0.53 -8.13 3.76
CA ALA A 10 -0.81 -7.60 3.89
C ALA A 10 -0.88 -6.69 5.13
N ILE A 11 -1.87 -5.80 5.16
CA ILE A 11 -2.23 -5.01 6.34
C ILE A 11 -3.75 -4.89 6.46
N GLU A 12 -4.22 -4.56 7.65
CA GLU A 12 -5.57 -4.09 7.88
C GLU A 12 -5.64 -2.58 7.57
N PRO A 13 -6.46 -2.13 6.61
CA PRO A 13 -6.61 -0.72 6.31
C PRO A 13 -7.51 -0.03 7.36
N LEU A 14 -6.93 0.94 8.08
CA LEU A 14 -7.63 1.66 9.15
C LEU A 14 -8.31 2.95 8.66
N SER A 15 -7.71 3.65 7.70
CA SER A 15 -8.17 4.93 7.19
C SER A 15 -7.94 5.04 5.67
N GLY A 16 -8.53 6.06 5.03
CA GLY A 16 -8.36 6.28 3.59
C GLY A 16 -9.05 5.25 2.68
N LEU A 17 -10.01 4.48 3.22
CA LEU A 17 -10.69 3.36 2.54
C LEU A 17 -11.28 3.73 1.18
N GLU A 18 -11.95 4.88 1.10
CA GLU A 18 -12.56 5.36 -0.15
C GLU A 18 -11.52 5.61 -1.23
N ARG A 19 -10.38 6.22 -0.86
CA ARG A 19 -9.28 6.48 -1.79
C ARG A 19 -8.63 5.18 -2.26
N MET A 20 -8.38 4.26 -1.34
CA MET A 20 -7.85 2.93 -1.68
C MET A 20 -8.80 2.18 -2.63
N GLN A 21 -10.11 2.20 -2.36
CA GLN A 21 -11.14 1.62 -3.24
C GLN A 21 -11.14 2.25 -4.62
N GLN A 22 -11.03 3.58 -4.71
CA GLN A 22 -10.99 4.29 -5.98
C GLN A 22 -9.78 3.86 -6.81
N ILE A 23 -8.57 3.94 -6.24
CA ILE A 23 -7.32 3.54 -6.92
C ILE A 23 -7.39 2.08 -7.39
N ARG A 24 -7.89 1.19 -6.53
CA ARG A 24 -8.05 -0.23 -6.84
C ARG A 24 -9.05 -0.49 -7.96
N SER A 25 -10.15 0.25 -8.02
CA SER A 25 -11.18 0.13 -9.05
C SER A 25 -10.66 0.61 -10.42
N GLU A 26 -9.98 1.76 -10.43
CA GLU A 26 -9.35 2.35 -11.62
C GLU A 26 -8.33 1.38 -12.23
N SER A 27 -7.45 0.79 -11.41
CA SER A 27 -6.45 -0.18 -11.85
C SER A 27 -7.05 -1.48 -12.41
N GLN A 28 -8.19 -1.94 -11.88
CA GLN A 28 -8.82 -3.18 -12.36
C GLN A 28 -9.69 -2.99 -13.60
N LYS A 29 -9.87 -1.75 -14.10
CA LYS A 29 -10.83 -1.43 -15.18
C LYS A 29 -12.24 -1.98 -14.90
N LYS A 30 -12.59 -2.19 -13.62
CA LYS A 30 -13.89 -2.72 -13.20
C LYS A 30 -14.78 -1.54 -12.85
N SER A 31 -15.79 -1.31 -13.68
CA SER A 31 -16.65 -0.12 -13.59
C SER A 31 -17.78 -0.22 -12.56
N CYS A 32 -18.02 -1.37 -11.93
CA CYS A 32 -19.36 -1.62 -11.36
C CYS A 32 -19.41 -2.14 -9.91
N HIS A 33 -18.28 -2.47 -9.26
CA HIS A 33 -18.35 -3.01 -7.91
C HIS A 33 -17.28 -2.45 -6.97
N ARG A 34 -17.71 -1.83 -5.87
CA ARG A 34 -16.82 -1.41 -4.79
C ARG A 34 -16.20 -2.64 -4.15
N LEU A 35 -14.87 -2.65 -4.09
CA LEU A 35 -14.13 -3.74 -3.46
C LEU A 35 -14.37 -3.71 -1.94
N PRO A 36 -14.65 -4.88 -1.32
CA PRO A 36 -14.77 -4.95 0.13
C PRO A 36 -13.42 -4.66 0.79
N THR A 37 -13.45 -4.09 2.00
CA THR A 37 -12.26 -3.61 2.73
C THR A 37 -11.16 -4.66 2.84
N HIS A 38 -11.50 -5.92 3.14
CA HIS A 38 -10.54 -7.01 3.27
C HIS A 38 -9.80 -7.36 1.97
N GLN A 39 -10.23 -6.84 0.80
CA GLN A 39 -9.56 -7.07 -0.48
C GLN A 39 -8.62 -5.93 -0.89
N LEU A 40 -8.60 -4.82 -0.15
CA LEU A 40 -7.81 -3.63 -0.51
C LEU A 40 -6.31 -3.86 -0.30
N CYS A 41 -5.94 -4.48 0.81
CA CYS A 41 -4.54 -4.62 1.24
C CYS A 41 -4.14 -6.07 1.58
N ASN A 42 -4.85 -7.07 1.04
CA ASN A 42 -4.60 -8.50 1.33
C ASN A 42 -3.56 -9.17 0.41
N GLY A 43 -2.57 -8.41 -0.06
CA GLY A 43 -1.47 -8.93 -0.86
C GLY A 43 -0.42 -7.85 -1.12
N PRO A 44 0.85 -8.19 -1.35
CA PRO A 44 1.94 -7.22 -1.42
C PRO A 44 1.71 -6.20 -2.55
N SER A 45 1.40 -6.65 -3.77
CA SER A 45 1.09 -5.75 -4.88
C SER A 45 -0.20 -4.95 -4.68
N LYS A 46 -1.15 -5.47 -3.88
CA LYS A 46 -2.41 -4.77 -3.62
C LYS A 46 -2.21 -3.64 -2.61
N LEU A 47 -1.46 -3.92 -1.55
CA LEU A 47 -1.00 -2.94 -0.58
C LEU A 47 -0.24 -1.82 -1.28
N CYS A 48 0.77 -2.15 -2.11
CA CYS A 48 1.54 -1.13 -2.79
C CYS A 48 0.64 -0.22 -3.65
N LEU A 49 -0.28 -0.81 -4.41
CA LEU A 49 -1.21 -0.01 -5.21
C LEU A 49 -2.11 0.88 -4.35
N SER A 50 -2.75 0.32 -3.32
CA SER A 50 -3.69 1.04 -2.45
C SER A 50 -3.05 2.23 -1.73
N PHE A 51 -1.75 2.14 -1.42
CA PHE A 51 -0.97 3.22 -0.80
C PHE A 51 -0.22 4.10 -1.80
N GLY A 52 -0.30 3.82 -3.11
CA GLY A 52 0.48 4.55 -4.11
C GLY A 52 2.00 4.34 -3.98
N ILE A 53 2.43 3.20 -3.41
CA ILE A 53 3.85 2.83 -3.32
C ILE A 53 4.32 2.38 -4.70
N THR A 54 5.14 3.23 -5.30
CA THR A 54 5.72 3.02 -6.62
C THR A 54 7.25 2.85 -6.52
N LYS A 55 7.93 2.69 -7.65
CA LYS A 55 9.39 2.43 -7.68
C LYS A 55 10.20 3.63 -7.19
N GLU A 56 9.62 4.82 -7.25
CA GLU A 56 10.18 6.09 -6.78
C GLU A 56 10.45 6.09 -5.27
N LEU A 57 9.76 5.23 -4.51
CA LEU A 57 10.01 5.04 -3.07
C LEU A 57 11.12 4.03 -2.76
N ASN A 58 11.74 3.43 -3.78
CA ASN A 58 12.82 2.48 -3.54
C ASN A 58 14.03 3.17 -2.87
N LYS A 59 14.59 2.53 -1.83
CA LYS A 59 15.69 3.05 -1.00
C LYS A 59 15.36 4.29 -0.16
N VAL A 60 14.11 4.72 -0.11
CA VAL A 60 13.68 5.71 0.89
C VAL A 60 13.93 5.12 2.28
N ASP A 61 14.52 5.93 3.16
CA ASP A 61 14.75 5.56 4.55
C ASP A 61 13.43 5.71 5.32
N LEU A 62 12.96 4.62 5.94
CA LEU A 62 11.74 4.62 6.75
C LEU A 62 11.97 5.17 8.16
N ALA A 63 13.23 5.27 8.60
CA ALA A 63 13.60 5.78 9.91
C ALA A 63 13.93 7.29 9.91
N ASP A 64 14.03 7.90 8.72
CA ASP A 64 14.22 9.35 8.59
C ASP A 64 12.90 10.07 8.95
N PRO A 65 12.88 10.96 9.96
CA PRO A 65 11.68 11.72 10.34
C PRO A 65 11.14 12.63 9.23
N SER A 66 11.95 12.94 8.22
CA SER A 66 11.54 13.74 7.04
C SER A 66 11.01 12.88 5.89
N SER A 67 10.98 11.56 6.05
CA SER A 67 10.47 10.64 5.04
C SER A 67 8.97 10.83 4.80
N ILE A 68 8.56 10.65 3.55
CA ILE A 68 7.15 10.72 3.15
C ILE A 68 6.35 9.47 3.51
N ILE A 69 7.02 8.41 3.97
CA ILE A 69 6.41 7.16 4.42
C ILE A 69 7.17 6.66 5.66
N TRP A 70 6.42 6.30 6.71
CA TRP A 70 6.96 5.89 7.99
C TRP A 70 6.10 4.78 8.63
N ILE A 71 6.57 4.22 9.73
CA ILE A 71 5.85 3.26 10.57
C ILE A 71 5.53 3.96 11.89
N GLU A 72 4.27 3.88 12.31
CA GLU A 72 3.79 4.40 13.60
C GLU A 72 3.59 3.23 14.58
N ASP A 73 3.71 3.53 15.89
CA ASP A 73 3.41 2.61 17.00
C ASP A 73 1.89 2.52 17.26
#